data_AF-A0A942M8R0-F1
#
_entry.id   AF-A0A942M8R0-F1
#
_cell.length_a   1.000
_cell.length_b   1.000
_cell.length_c   1.000
_cell.angle_alpha   90.00
_cell.angle_beta   90.00
_cell.angle_gamma   90.00
#
_symmetry.space_group_name_H-M   'P 1'
#
loop_
_entity.id
_entity.type
_entity.pdbx_description
1 polymer ?
#
loop_
_entity_poly.entity_id
_entity_poly.type
_entity_poly.pdbx_seq_one_letter_code
_entity_poly.pdbx_strand_id
1 'polypeptide(L)'
;MKFNDAVTTIGTVPDLRRVSSAHVVDYRNLTEPEIKEALIKVKPQYLHYETVHESLEKAFYGIDNGDLRVLNPIIIRDILINEDGYILSASQTEEKVMSFEQKIVNTSNEIDISDLASRANPQRKKDIELYYFVLGVAWEYEDSKSPDEVNLLRKLRSKLNINEFEHAVLEAKMGKYPKQNNDIHTRGEIREARRFLQSLGILFPIRDKGGTDLDVIPEEIAEVIKKALGIEIKTPNYNILIRHKLIYKKNYLRAALEKSNVPFNSGDNIEILTEKVIQNIQPSNLLGIGLGKEILYQWCLELNLPVSGTKQERIDRIISYYDSLRQTDPKPEDERANWYEMYEALGIRDYTLLRAHNIISKDIEVESKFEEATAYLFQNKLNHTPLKQVGSNHPDGILSIKDMYVMWDNKSKESPGLVDLKDHIKQFRDYMDKSDKPVPIFLVIAPGFTEGSELLALQYTSEHLNRNIVLISAEELKSLADEWSCLENKRHDEPFPLGLLARAGRFNIKLLGSFKGNK
;
A
#
# COMPACT_ATOMS: atom_id res chain seq x y z
N MET A 1 -8.60 -7.84 -16.28
CA MET A 1 -8.84 -7.87 -17.74
C MET A 1 -9.46 -9.21 -18.12
N LYS A 2 -10.42 -9.26 -19.07
CA LYS A 2 -11.02 -10.53 -19.52
C LYS A 2 -10.11 -11.30 -20.47
N PHE A 3 -10.24 -12.62 -20.53
CA PHE A 3 -9.41 -13.49 -21.37
C PHE A 3 -9.36 -13.07 -22.85
N ASN A 4 -10.52 -12.77 -23.45
CA ASN A 4 -10.57 -12.42 -24.88
C ASN A 4 -9.85 -11.09 -25.15
N ASP A 5 -9.99 -10.12 -24.24
CA ASP A 5 -9.31 -8.83 -24.32
C ASP A 5 -7.80 -8.99 -24.14
N ALA A 6 -7.38 -9.89 -23.25
CA ALA A 6 -5.96 -10.21 -23.07
C ALA A 6 -5.38 -10.80 -24.37
N VAL A 7 -6.03 -11.78 -25.00
CA VAL A 7 -5.60 -12.40 -26.26
C VAL A 7 -5.44 -11.38 -27.39
N THR A 8 -6.41 -10.46 -27.54
CA THR A 8 -6.36 -9.45 -28.62
C THR A 8 -5.23 -8.44 -28.42
N THR A 9 -4.85 -8.19 -27.16
CA THR A 9 -3.84 -7.19 -26.76
C THR A 9 -2.42 -7.76 -26.66
N ILE A 10 -2.22 -9.06 -26.88
CA ILE A 10 -0.86 -9.63 -26.98
C ILE A 10 -0.14 -8.99 -28.18
N GLY A 11 0.97 -8.32 -27.91
CA GLY A 11 1.61 -7.40 -28.84
C GLY A 11 2.52 -8.04 -29.90
N THR A 12 2.96 -9.29 -29.71
CA THR A 12 3.90 -9.94 -30.65
C THR A 12 3.51 -11.38 -30.98
N VAL A 13 3.83 -11.82 -32.20
CA VAL A 13 3.62 -13.21 -32.64
C VAL A 13 4.40 -14.22 -31.79
N PRO A 14 5.68 -13.98 -31.39
CA PRO A 14 6.38 -14.86 -30.45
C PRO A 14 5.65 -15.06 -29.12
N ASP A 15 5.04 -14.00 -28.60
CA ASP A 15 4.30 -14.04 -27.34
C ASP A 15 2.98 -14.79 -27.49
N LEU A 16 2.24 -14.55 -28.58
CA LEU A 16 1.05 -15.33 -28.94
C LEU A 16 1.38 -16.82 -29.06
N ARG A 17 2.46 -17.15 -29.76
CA ARG A 17 2.93 -18.53 -29.91
C ARG A 17 3.27 -19.17 -28.56
N ARG A 18 3.91 -18.42 -27.66
CA ARG A 18 4.24 -18.88 -26.31
C ARG A 18 2.98 -19.24 -25.53
N VAL A 19 2.01 -18.34 -25.45
CA VAL A 19 0.72 -18.60 -24.77
C VAL A 19 -0.01 -19.77 -25.42
N SER A 20 -0.11 -19.76 -26.75
CA SER A 20 -0.82 -20.79 -27.51
C SER A 20 -0.23 -22.19 -27.36
N SER A 21 1.06 -22.31 -27.00
CA SER A 21 1.75 -23.59 -26.88
C SER A 21 1.18 -24.52 -25.81
N ALA A 22 0.38 -23.99 -24.88
CA ALA A 22 -0.28 -24.79 -23.85
C ALA A 22 -1.38 -25.70 -24.44
N HIS A 23 -2.25 -25.16 -25.30
CA HIS A 23 -3.51 -25.83 -25.68
C HIS A 23 -3.92 -25.69 -27.15
N VAL A 24 -3.24 -24.86 -27.94
CA VAL A 24 -3.55 -24.70 -29.37
C VAL A 24 -2.70 -25.69 -30.17
N VAL A 25 -3.37 -26.59 -30.90
CA VAL A 25 -2.70 -27.52 -31.82
C VAL A 25 -2.16 -26.78 -33.04
N ASP A 26 -0.97 -27.16 -33.52
CA ASP A 26 -0.31 -26.61 -34.71
C ASP A 26 -0.10 -25.09 -34.73
N TYR A 27 -0.07 -24.46 -33.55
CA TYR A 27 0.10 -23.01 -33.37
C TYR A 27 1.31 -22.38 -34.10
N ARG A 28 2.34 -23.19 -34.40
CA ARG A 28 3.55 -22.73 -35.10
C ARG A 28 3.30 -22.38 -36.57
N ASN A 29 2.30 -22.99 -37.19
CA ASN A 29 1.98 -22.82 -38.61
C ASN A 29 0.89 -21.77 -38.86
N LEU A 30 0.25 -21.27 -37.79
CA LEU A 30 -0.83 -20.28 -37.88
C LEU A 30 -0.28 -18.86 -38.01
N THR A 31 -1.02 -18.02 -38.73
CA THR A 31 -0.84 -16.57 -38.80
C THR A 31 -1.33 -15.88 -37.51
N GLU A 32 -0.96 -14.62 -37.29
CA GLU A 32 -1.37 -13.89 -36.07
C GLU A 32 -2.90 -13.89 -35.83
N PRO A 33 -3.75 -13.58 -36.83
CA PRO A 33 -5.21 -13.60 -36.62
C PRO A 33 -5.72 -15.00 -36.31
N GLU A 34 -5.19 -16.03 -36.98
CA GLU A 34 -5.57 -17.42 -36.76
C GLU A 34 -5.19 -17.91 -35.35
N ILE A 35 -4.02 -17.51 -34.82
CA ILE A 35 -3.63 -17.84 -33.44
C ILE A 35 -4.60 -17.20 -32.45
N LYS A 36 -4.96 -15.92 -32.65
CA LYS A 36 -5.90 -15.21 -31.77
C LYS A 36 -7.28 -15.87 -31.78
N GLU A 37 -7.79 -16.21 -32.96
CA GLU A 37 -9.06 -16.93 -33.11
C GLU A 37 -9.00 -18.31 -32.44
N ALA A 38 -7.92 -19.07 -32.67
CA ALA A 38 -7.73 -20.38 -32.07
C ALA A 38 -7.69 -20.29 -30.54
N LEU A 39 -6.93 -19.35 -29.97
CA LEU A 39 -6.87 -19.09 -28.52
C LEU A 39 -8.26 -18.82 -27.92
N ILE A 40 -9.06 -17.97 -28.58
CA ILE A 40 -10.43 -17.67 -28.14
C ILE A 40 -11.30 -18.92 -28.22
N LYS A 41 -11.17 -19.73 -29.27
CA LYS A 41 -11.92 -20.98 -29.45
C LYS A 41 -11.58 -22.02 -28.39
N VAL A 42 -10.32 -22.14 -28.00
CA VAL A 42 -9.87 -23.09 -26.96
C VAL A 42 -9.88 -22.51 -25.55
N LYS A 43 -10.42 -21.30 -25.34
CA LYS A 43 -10.61 -20.68 -24.02
C LYS A 43 -11.12 -21.65 -22.94
N PRO A 44 -12.13 -22.53 -23.20
CA PRO A 44 -12.58 -23.48 -22.18
C PRO A 44 -11.48 -24.37 -21.59
N GLN A 45 -10.44 -24.70 -22.36
CA GLN A 45 -9.31 -25.51 -21.88
C GLN A 45 -8.42 -24.72 -20.91
N TYR A 46 -8.17 -23.43 -21.18
CA TYR A 46 -7.43 -22.53 -20.29
C TYR A 46 -8.18 -22.23 -18.99
N LEU A 47 -9.51 -22.39 -18.98
CA LEU A 47 -10.36 -22.16 -17.81
C LEU A 47 -10.74 -23.45 -17.07
N HIS A 48 -10.35 -24.60 -17.59
CA HIS A 48 -10.71 -25.88 -17.00
C HIS A 48 -9.89 -26.11 -15.72
N TYR A 49 -10.56 -26.45 -14.62
CA TYR A 49 -9.94 -26.51 -13.29
C TYR A 49 -8.75 -27.46 -13.24
N GLU A 50 -8.92 -28.68 -13.76
CA GLU A 50 -7.90 -29.72 -13.76
C GLU A 50 -6.68 -29.30 -14.58
N THR A 51 -6.90 -28.62 -15.72
CA THR A 51 -5.83 -28.16 -16.60
C THR A 51 -5.00 -27.05 -15.95
N VAL A 52 -5.67 -26.08 -15.31
CA VAL A 52 -5.00 -25.01 -14.56
C VAL A 52 -4.27 -25.59 -13.36
N HIS A 53 -4.91 -26.52 -12.63
CA HIS A 53 -4.32 -27.18 -11.47
C HIS A 53 -3.06 -27.98 -11.86
N GLU A 54 -3.09 -28.78 -12.93
CA GLU A 54 -1.93 -29.50 -13.46
C GLU A 54 -0.81 -28.54 -13.87
N SER A 55 -1.17 -27.41 -14.49
CA SER A 55 -0.21 -26.38 -14.88
C SER A 55 0.46 -25.73 -13.67
N LEU A 56 -0.29 -25.47 -12.60
CA LEU A 56 0.25 -24.98 -11.32
C LEU A 56 1.12 -26.03 -10.62
N GLU A 57 0.68 -27.30 -10.57
CA GLU A 57 1.48 -28.40 -9.99
C GLU A 57 2.81 -28.56 -10.71
N LYS A 58 2.79 -28.50 -12.04
CA LYS A 58 4.00 -28.49 -12.86
C LYS A 58 4.86 -27.27 -12.54
N ALA A 59 4.28 -26.07 -12.53
CA ALA A 59 4.98 -24.82 -12.28
C ALA A 59 5.67 -24.76 -10.91
N PHE A 60 5.01 -25.27 -9.86
CA PHE A 60 5.48 -25.11 -8.48
C PHE A 60 6.34 -26.28 -8.02
N TYR A 61 6.11 -27.48 -8.54
CA TYR A 61 6.72 -28.70 -7.97
C TYR A 61 7.34 -29.62 -9.03
N GLY A 62 6.80 -29.67 -10.25
CA GLY A 62 7.15 -30.69 -11.25
C GLY A 62 8.31 -30.39 -12.18
N ILE A 63 8.99 -29.24 -12.06
CA ILE A 63 10.09 -28.84 -12.96
C ILE A 63 11.43 -29.09 -12.27
N ASP A 64 12.44 -29.54 -13.00
CA ASP A 64 13.77 -29.80 -12.42
C ASP A 64 14.54 -28.53 -12.04
N ASN A 65 14.31 -27.43 -12.76
CA ASN A 65 14.91 -26.13 -12.48
C ASN A 65 14.38 -25.55 -11.14
N GLY A 66 15.29 -25.45 -10.16
CA GLY A 66 15.00 -24.94 -8.82
C GLY A 66 14.55 -23.48 -8.78
N ASP A 67 15.22 -22.60 -9.54
CA ASP A 67 14.90 -21.17 -9.60
C ASP A 67 13.47 -20.96 -10.11
N LEU A 68 13.05 -21.69 -11.14
CA LEU A 68 11.68 -21.64 -11.65
C LEU A 68 10.67 -22.10 -10.60
N ARG A 69 10.96 -23.16 -9.83
CA ARG A 69 10.07 -23.62 -8.76
C ARG A 69 9.95 -22.61 -7.62
N VAL A 70 10.97 -21.80 -7.37
CA VAL A 70 10.92 -20.70 -6.37
C VAL A 70 10.16 -19.50 -6.93
N LEU A 71 10.48 -19.07 -8.14
CA LEU A 71 9.94 -17.85 -8.76
C LEU A 71 8.46 -17.97 -9.15
N ASN A 72 8.05 -19.10 -9.72
CA ASN A 72 6.69 -19.31 -10.21
C ASN A 72 5.60 -19.09 -9.15
N PRO A 73 5.68 -19.67 -7.94
CA PRO A 73 4.70 -19.42 -6.89
C PRO A 73 4.74 -17.96 -6.41
N ILE A 74 5.91 -17.32 -6.31
CA ILE A 74 6.00 -15.91 -5.92
C ILE A 74 5.26 -15.02 -6.93
N ILE A 75 5.54 -15.19 -8.23
CA ILE A 75 4.94 -14.39 -9.30
C ILE A 75 3.41 -14.56 -9.30
N ILE A 76 2.92 -15.80 -9.24
CA ILE A 76 1.48 -16.08 -9.35
C ILE A 76 0.77 -15.79 -8.02
N ARG A 77 1.11 -16.51 -6.96
CA ARG A 77 0.39 -16.52 -5.68
C ARG A 77 0.63 -15.25 -4.88
N ASP A 78 1.89 -14.86 -4.73
CA ASP A 78 2.26 -13.82 -3.76
C ASP A 78 2.21 -12.41 -4.35
N ILE A 79 2.32 -12.29 -5.68
CA ILE A 79 2.29 -11.01 -6.39
C ILE A 79 1.01 -10.87 -7.21
N LEU A 80 0.90 -11.48 -8.40
CA LEU A 80 -0.13 -11.11 -9.38
C LEU A 80 -1.57 -11.36 -8.89
N ILE A 81 -1.83 -12.45 -8.15
CA ILE A 81 -3.15 -12.72 -7.57
C ILE A 81 -3.53 -11.64 -6.53
N ASN A 82 -2.55 -11.04 -5.88
CA ASN A 82 -2.76 -9.97 -4.92
C ASN A 82 -2.91 -8.59 -5.54
N GLU A 83 -2.77 -8.42 -6.86
CA GLU A 83 -2.87 -7.11 -7.52
C GLU A 83 -4.29 -6.80 -7.99
N ASP A 84 -4.57 -5.51 -8.15
CA ASP A 84 -5.80 -5.06 -8.77
C ASP A 84 -5.86 -5.40 -10.25
N GLY A 85 -6.96 -6.02 -10.68
CA GLY A 85 -7.13 -6.49 -12.05
C GLY A 85 -6.17 -7.62 -12.47
N TYR A 86 -5.37 -8.14 -11.53
CA TYR A 86 -4.35 -9.18 -11.75
C TYR A 86 -3.33 -8.80 -12.84
N ILE A 87 -2.92 -7.53 -12.82
CA ILE A 87 -2.09 -6.91 -13.85
C ILE A 87 -0.98 -6.07 -13.23
N LEU A 88 0.24 -6.18 -13.78
CA LEU A 88 1.38 -5.32 -13.47
C LEU A 88 2.21 -5.07 -14.71
N SER A 89 3.00 -3.99 -14.73
CA SER A 89 4.07 -3.90 -15.73
C SER A 89 5.14 -4.94 -15.46
N ALA A 90 5.80 -5.39 -16.53
CA ALA A 90 6.93 -6.32 -16.47
C ALA A 90 7.99 -5.91 -15.44
N SER A 91 8.33 -4.62 -15.39
CA SER A 91 9.32 -4.08 -14.44
C SER A 91 8.81 -4.11 -13.01
N GLN A 92 7.52 -3.80 -12.79
CA GLN A 92 6.92 -3.87 -11.45
C GLN A 92 6.82 -5.31 -10.94
N THR A 93 6.49 -6.28 -11.80
CA THR A 93 6.55 -7.70 -11.43
C THR A 93 7.95 -8.07 -10.98
N GLU A 94 8.98 -7.71 -11.76
CA GLU A 94 10.38 -7.96 -11.42
C GLU A 94 10.78 -7.33 -10.06
N GLU A 95 10.43 -6.06 -9.84
CA GLU A 95 10.73 -5.34 -8.60
C GLU A 95 10.00 -5.90 -7.38
N LYS A 96 8.74 -6.29 -7.51
CA LYS A 96 7.96 -6.90 -6.43
C LYS A 96 8.47 -8.30 -6.08
N VAL A 97 8.91 -9.11 -7.05
CA VAL A 97 9.56 -10.41 -6.81
C VAL A 97 10.83 -10.22 -6.00
N MET A 98 11.73 -9.35 -6.46
CA MET A 98 12.99 -9.09 -5.76
C MET A 98 12.75 -8.55 -4.33
N SER A 99 11.77 -7.67 -4.16
CA SER A 99 11.41 -7.13 -2.84
C SER A 99 10.83 -8.19 -1.90
N PHE A 100 10.03 -9.12 -2.42
CA PHE A 100 9.47 -10.22 -1.65
C PHE A 100 10.57 -11.18 -1.17
N GLU A 101 11.48 -11.56 -2.07
CA GLU A 101 12.64 -12.40 -1.72
C GLU A 101 13.52 -11.73 -0.65
N GLN A 102 13.83 -10.44 -0.85
CA GLN A 102 14.63 -9.68 0.10
C GLN A 102 13.96 -9.61 1.49
N LYS A 103 12.63 -9.46 1.53
CA LYS A 103 11.87 -9.48 2.78
C LYS A 103 12.05 -10.79 3.55
N ILE A 104 12.00 -11.93 2.86
CA ILE A 104 12.21 -13.24 3.49
C ILE A 104 13.64 -13.38 4.00
N VAL A 105 14.65 -12.98 3.20
CA VAL A 105 16.06 -13.02 3.62
C VAL A 105 16.28 -12.15 4.86
N ASN A 106 15.78 -10.91 4.88
CA ASN A 106 15.87 -10.02 6.04
C ASN A 106 15.20 -10.63 7.27
N THR A 107 13.98 -11.15 7.10
CA THR A 107 13.24 -11.84 8.17
C THR A 107 14.05 -13.01 8.73
N SER A 108 14.69 -13.80 7.85
CA SER A 108 15.51 -14.94 8.27
C SER A 108 16.76 -14.50 9.04
N ASN A 109 17.28 -13.30 8.83
CA ASN A 109 18.41 -12.78 9.62
C ASN A 109 17.96 -12.28 11.00
N GLU A 110 16.73 -11.78 11.12
CA GLU A 110 16.21 -11.18 12.35
C GLU A 110 15.60 -12.20 13.33
N ILE A 111 15.01 -13.28 12.82
CA ILE A 111 14.23 -14.24 13.61
C ILE A 111 15.06 -15.49 13.89
N ASP A 112 15.12 -15.98 15.12
CA ASP A 112 15.70 -17.31 15.41
C ASP A 112 14.69 -18.44 15.14
N ILE A 113 15.18 -19.66 14.84
CA ILE A 113 14.32 -20.84 14.60
C ILE A 113 13.36 -21.06 15.79
N SER A 114 13.81 -20.77 17.01
CA SER A 114 12.98 -20.86 18.23
C SER A 114 11.82 -19.86 18.27
N ASP A 115 11.94 -18.72 17.60
CA ASP A 115 10.89 -17.69 17.59
C ASP A 115 9.74 -18.08 16.66
N LEU A 116 10.00 -18.88 15.62
CA LEU A 116 8.96 -19.48 14.76
C LEU A 116 8.06 -20.45 15.55
N ALA A 117 8.62 -21.13 16.56
CA ALA A 117 7.88 -22.11 17.35
C ALA A 117 6.93 -21.49 18.39
N SER A 118 7.06 -20.18 18.66
CA SER A 118 6.58 -19.50 19.87
C SER A 118 7.14 -20.12 21.16
N ARG A 119 7.56 -19.27 22.11
CA ARG A 119 8.37 -19.69 23.28
C ARG A 119 7.67 -20.70 24.21
N ALA A 120 6.35 -20.86 24.09
CA ALA A 120 5.53 -21.66 24.98
C ALA A 120 5.06 -23.02 24.41
N ASN A 121 5.42 -23.40 23.18
CA ASN A 121 4.95 -24.65 22.56
C ASN A 121 6.09 -25.65 22.25
N PRO A 122 6.40 -26.58 23.19
CA PRO A 122 7.48 -27.56 23.02
C PRO A 122 7.27 -28.52 21.84
N GLN A 123 6.02 -28.85 21.50
CA GLN A 123 5.73 -29.75 20.38
C GLN A 123 6.02 -29.04 19.06
N ARG A 124 5.55 -27.79 18.91
CA ARG A 124 5.83 -27.00 17.71
C ARG A 124 7.32 -26.82 17.46
N LYS A 125 8.09 -26.60 18.54
CA LYS A 125 9.55 -26.51 18.44
C LYS A 125 10.15 -27.77 17.83
N LYS A 126 9.73 -28.95 18.31
CA LYS A 126 10.17 -30.24 17.75
C LYS A 126 9.75 -30.42 16.30
N ASP A 127 8.54 -29.98 15.94
CA ASP A 127 8.03 -30.10 14.57
C ASP A 127 8.87 -29.22 13.61
N ILE A 128 9.19 -27.98 14.01
CA ILE A 128 10.05 -27.08 13.23
C ILE A 128 11.49 -27.63 13.15
N GLU A 129 12.06 -28.12 14.25
CA GLU A 129 13.40 -28.72 14.26
C GLU A 129 13.49 -29.97 13.39
N LEU A 130 12.47 -30.84 13.45
CA LEU A 130 12.38 -32.02 12.59
C LEU A 130 12.30 -31.62 11.12
N TYR A 131 11.46 -30.64 10.79
CA TYR A 131 11.34 -30.18 9.42
C TYR A 131 12.62 -29.52 8.92
N TYR A 132 13.25 -28.67 9.73
CA TYR A 132 14.54 -28.05 9.43
C TYR A 132 15.62 -29.10 9.16
N PHE A 133 15.67 -30.17 9.96
CA PHE A 133 16.58 -31.28 9.72
C PHE A 133 16.31 -31.96 8.37
N VAL A 134 15.06 -32.37 8.10
CA VAL A 134 14.71 -33.06 6.84
C VAL A 134 14.93 -32.17 5.62
N LEU A 135 14.64 -30.87 5.75
CA LEU A 135 14.90 -29.87 4.72
C LEU A 135 16.40 -29.74 4.44
N GLY A 136 17.24 -29.74 5.49
CA GLY A 136 18.69 -29.75 5.34
C GLY A 136 19.17 -30.98 4.57
N VAL A 137 18.67 -32.17 4.94
CA VAL A 137 18.99 -33.44 4.24
C VAL A 137 18.58 -33.38 2.76
N ALA A 138 17.43 -32.80 2.44
CA ALA A 138 16.98 -32.65 1.06
C ALA A 138 17.86 -31.71 0.21
N TRP A 139 18.70 -30.88 0.84
CA TRP A 139 19.69 -30.03 0.17
C TRP A 139 21.10 -30.62 0.16
N GLU A 140 21.39 -31.69 0.91
CA GLU A 140 22.74 -32.27 1.03
C GLU A 140 23.25 -32.85 -0.30
N TYR A 141 22.35 -33.31 -1.17
CA TYR A 141 22.71 -33.88 -2.47
C TYR A 141 22.66 -32.82 -3.58
N GLU A 142 23.83 -32.55 -4.19
CA GLU A 142 23.99 -31.63 -5.33
C GLU A 142 23.56 -30.17 -5.08
N ASP A 143 23.40 -29.75 -3.82
CA ASP A 143 22.85 -28.44 -3.45
C ASP A 143 21.58 -28.09 -4.25
N SER A 144 20.72 -29.09 -4.48
CA SER A 144 19.47 -28.96 -5.20
C SER A 144 18.41 -29.90 -4.61
N LYS A 145 17.14 -29.66 -4.96
CA LYS A 145 16.03 -30.54 -4.59
C LYS A 145 15.42 -31.15 -5.84
N SER A 146 15.25 -32.46 -5.87
CA SER A 146 14.50 -33.14 -6.93
C SER A 146 12.98 -32.91 -6.78
N PRO A 147 12.18 -33.08 -7.85
CA PRO A 147 10.72 -33.01 -7.75
C PRO A 147 10.11 -33.94 -6.69
N ASP A 148 10.69 -35.13 -6.50
CA ASP A 148 10.23 -36.10 -5.51
C ASP A 148 10.50 -35.64 -4.07
N GLU A 149 11.67 -35.05 -3.81
CA GLU A 149 12.00 -34.46 -2.50
C GLU A 149 11.11 -33.25 -2.19
N VAL A 150 10.86 -32.40 -3.18
CA VAL A 150 9.91 -31.28 -3.05
C VAL A 150 8.51 -31.81 -2.69
N ASN A 151 8.05 -32.88 -3.33
CA ASN A 151 6.75 -33.48 -3.01
C ASN A 151 6.72 -34.12 -1.60
N LEU A 152 7.82 -34.74 -1.18
CA LEU A 152 7.97 -35.26 0.19
C LEU A 152 7.92 -34.12 1.22
N LEU A 153 8.70 -33.07 1.01
CA LEU A 153 8.74 -31.88 1.86
C LEU A 153 7.38 -31.21 1.94
N ARG A 154 6.63 -31.14 0.83
CA ARG A 154 5.26 -30.61 0.80
C ARG A 154 4.32 -31.42 1.70
N LYS A 155 4.36 -32.76 1.61
CA LYS A 155 3.53 -33.64 2.46
C LYS A 155 3.92 -33.53 3.93
N LEU A 156 5.22 -33.49 4.23
CA LEU A 156 5.72 -33.33 5.59
C LEU A 156 5.34 -31.97 6.17
N ARG A 157 5.50 -30.90 5.39
CA ARG A 157 5.09 -29.53 5.72
C ARG A 157 3.61 -29.47 6.11
N SER A 158 2.73 -30.07 5.31
CA SER A 158 1.30 -30.17 5.62
C SER A 158 1.04 -30.95 6.92
N LYS A 159 1.74 -32.07 7.13
CA LYS A 159 1.60 -32.89 8.36
C LYS A 159 2.03 -32.14 9.63
N LEU A 160 3.07 -31.32 9.53
CA LEU A 160 3.65 -30.55 10.62
C LEU A 160 3.02 -29.16 10.77
N ASN A 161 2.02 -28.80 9.94
CA ASN A 161 1.40 -27.48 9.90
C ASN A 161 2.44 -26.35 9.71
N ILE A 162 3.39 -26.53 8.80
CA ILE A 162 4.37 -25.52 8.43
C ILE A 162 3.85 -24.79 7.20
N ASN A 163 3.78 -23.46 7.22
CA ASN A 163 3.31 -22.70 6.07
C ASN A 163 4.46 -22.44 5.07
N GLU A 164 4.14 -21.88 3.91
CA GLU A 164 5.13 -21.60 2.85
C GLU A 164 6.15 -20.52 3.26
N PHE A 165 5.71 -19.55 4.06
CA PHE A 165 6.57 -18.50 4.58
C PHE A 165 7.62 -19.05 5.56
N GLU A 166 7.19 -19.91 6.49
CA GLU A 166 8.08 -20.62 7.41
C GLU A 166 9.05 -21.52 6.65
N HIS A 167 8.60 -22.25 5.63
CA HIS A 167 9.48 -23.02 4.77
C HIS A 167 10.57 -22.14 4.15
N ALA A 168 10.20 -21.02 3.52
CA ALA A 168 11.16 -20.11 2.89
C ALA A 168 12.13 -19.47 3.90
N VAL A 169 11.65 -19.10 5.10
CA VAL A 169 12.52 -18.60 6.18
C VAL A 169 13.50 -19.68 6.66
N LEU A 170 13.06 -20.93 6.78
CA LEU A 170 13.93 -22.05 7.17
C LEU A 170 14.96 -22.38 6.09
N GLU A 171 14.60 -22.31 4.80
CA GLU A 171 15.58 -22.45 3.70
C GLU A 171 16.57 -21.28 3.69
N ALA A 172 16.12 -20.05 3.92
CA ALA A 172 16.98 -18.87 3.99
C ALA A 172 17.96 -18.97 5.18
N LYS A 173 17.54 -19.53 6.32
CA LYS A 173 18.45 -19.83 7.44
C LYS A 173 19.58 -20.79 7.08
N MET A 174 19.38 -21.66 6.08
CA MET A 174 20.41 -22.56 5.57
C MET A 174 21.30 -21.92 4.48
N GLY A 175 21.03 -20.68 4.09
CA GLY A 175 21.71 -20.06 2.94
C GLY A 175 21.21 -20.59 1.60
N LYS A 176 19.97 -21.10 1.52
CA LYS A 176 19.44 -21.81 0.34
C LYS A 176 18.22 -21.13 -0.30
N TYR A 177 17.81 -19.95 0.17
CA TYR A 177 16.65 -19.22 -0.38
C TYR A 177 16.93 -17.72 -0.55
N PRO A 178 16.52 -17.11 -1.68
CA PRO A 178 15.77 -17.73 -2.79
C PRO A 178 16.69 -18.55 -3.71
N LYS A 179 18.00 -18.30 -3.66
CA LYS A 179 19.06 -19.12 -4.25
C LYS A 179 20.14 -19.44 -3.20
N GLN A 180 21.18 -20.15 -3.64
CA GLN A 180 22.39 -20.35 -2.84
C GLN A 180 22.94 -19.02 -2.33
N ASN A 181 23.48 -19.05 -1.11
CA ASN A 181 23.98 -17.89 -0.36
C ASN A 181 22.94 -16.80 -0.09
N ASN A 182 21.64 -17.12 -0.23
CA ASN A 182 20.53 -16.17 -0.14
C ASN A 182 20.60 -15.03 -1.18
N ASP A 183 21.23 -15.29 -2.33
CA ASP A 183 21.27 -14.32 -3.42
C ASP A 183 19.89 -14.17 -4.06
N ILE A 184 19.46 -12.91 -4.26
CA ILE A 184 18.19 -12.56 -4.90
C ILE A 184 18.23 -12.90 -6.40
N HIS A 185 17.10 -13.32 -6.97
CA HIS A 185 17.02 -13.55 -8.41
C HIS A 185 17.18 -12.25 -9.19
N THR A 186 17.88 -12.35 -10.32
CA THR A 186 18.07 -11.26 -11.27
C THR A 186 16.82 -11.06 -12.12
N ARG A 187 16.68 -9.86 -12.70
CA ARG A 187 15.61 -9.57 -13.68
C ARG A 187 15.59 -10.55 -14.86
N GLY A 188 16.76 -11.10 -15.23
CA GLY A 188 16.87 -12.11 -16.30
C GLY A 188 16.19 -13.43 -15.92
N GLU A 189 16.51 -13.96 -14.75
CA GLU A 189 15.91 -15.20 -14.21
C GLU A 189 14.40 -15.04 -14.01
N ILE A 190 13.97 -13.90 -13.47
CA ILE A 190 12.53 -13.58 -13.31
C ILE A 190 11.82 -13.55 -14.67
N ARG A 191 12.46 -12.98 -15.70
CA ARG A 191 11.92 -12.97 -17.06
C ARG A 191 11.80 -14.38 -17.65
N GLU A 192 12.73 -15.28 -17.34
CA GLU A 192 12.63 -16.68 -17.75
C GLU A 192 11.45 -17.38 -17.09
N ALA A 193 11.24 -17.17 -15.78
CA ALA A 193 10.07 -17.68 -15.06
C ALA A 193 8.76 -17.15 -15.64
N ARG A 194 8.68 -15.85 -15.94
CA ARG A 194 7.53 -15.26 -16.63
C ARG A 194 7.26 -15.92 -17.97
N ARG A 195 8.29 -16.11 -18.83
CA ARG A 195 8.13 -16.80 -20.12
C ARG A 195 7.68 -18.24 -19.95
N PHE A 196 8.17 -18.92 -18.93
CA PHE A 196 7.75 -20.28 -18.62
C PHE A 196 6.27 -20.33 -18.22
N LEU A 197 5.81 -19.46 -17.31
CA LEU A 197 4.40 -19.34 -16.94
C LEU A 197 3.49 -18.98 -18.13
N GLN A 198 4.00 -18.18 -19.07
CA GLN A 198 3.29 -17.87 -20.30
C GLN A 198 3.17 -19.11 -21.20
N SER A 199 4.20 -19.96 -21.26
CA SER A 199 4.12 -21.23 -22.02
C SER A 199 3.14 -22.24 -21.43
N LEU A 200 2.83 -22.11 -20.14
CA LEU A 200 1.79 -22.89 -19.47
C LEU A 200 0.38 -22.30 -19.62
N GLY A 201 0.24 -21.16 -20.30
CA GLY A 201 -1.07 -20.52 -20.48
C GLY A 201 -1.63 -19.88 -19.21
N ILE A 202 -0.81 -19.70 -18.17
CA ILE A 202 -1.22 -19.10 -16.89
C ILE A 202 -1.08 -17.57 -16.95
N LEU A 203 0.01 -17.09 -17.57
CA LEU A 203 0.37 -15.69 -17.64
C LEU A 203 0.28 -15.17 -19.08
N PHE A 204 -0.28 -13.98 -19.27
CA PHE A 204 -0.47 -13.36 -20.58
C PHE A 204 0.40 -12.09 -20.67
N PRO A 205 1.35 -12.02 -21.63
CA PRO A 205 2.09 -10.80 -21.90
C PRO A 205 1.26 -9.92 -22.85
N ILE A 206 0.80 -8.78 -22.37
CA ILE A 206 0.09 -7.81 -23.21
C ILE A 206 0.93 -6.56 -23.39
N ARG A 207 0.63 -5.77 -24.42
CA ARG A 207 1.24 -4.46 -24.59
C ARG A 207 0.17 -3.39 -24.54
N ASP A 208 0.32 -2.43 -23.64
CA ASP A 208 -0.62 -1.33 -23.54
C ASP A 208 -0.47 -0.33 -24.70
N LYS A 209 -1.36 0.68 -24.74
CA LYS A 209 -1.31 1.74 -25.76
C LYS A 209 -0.05 2.61 -25.69
N GLY A 210 0.62 2.64 -24.53
CA GLY A 210 1.88 3.36 -24.31
C GLY A 210 3.12 2.56 -24.73
N GLY A 211 2.95 1.31 -25.16
CA GLY A 211 4.07 0.41 -25.52
C GLY A 211 4.69 -0.29 -24.32
N THR A 212 4.09 -0.21 -23.13
CA THR A 212 4.56 -0.89 -21.92
C THR A 212 4.13 -2.35 -21.97
N ASP A 213 5.08 -3.25 -21.71
CA ASP A 213 4.80 -4.67 -21.56
C ASP A 213 4.22 -4.95 -20.16
N LEU A 214 3.02 -5.52 -20.13
CA LEU A 214 2.29 -5.87 -18.91
C LEU A 214 2.14 -7.39 -18.79
N ASP A 215 2.24 -7.87 -17.56
CA ASP A 215 1.92 -9.22 -17.13
C ASP A 215 0.47 -9.25 -16.65
N VAL A 216 -0.34 -10.13 -17.23
CA VAL A 216 -1.77 -10.26 -16.91
C VAL A 216 -2.13 -11.70 -16.64
N ILE A 217 -2.84 -11.94 -15.55
CA ILE A 217 -3.65 -13.16 -15.40
C ILE A 217 -5.09 -12.76 -15.76
N PRO A 218 -5.68 -13.30 -16.85
CA PRO A 218 -7.08 -13.06 -17.15
C PRO A 218 -7.99 -13.35 -15.96
N GLU A 219 -8.98 -12.50 -15.71
CA GLU A 219 -9.86 -12.61 -14.54
C GLU A 219 -10.48 -14.01 -14.40
N GLU A 220 -10.91 -14.60 -15.51
CA GLU A 220 -11.48 -15.94 -15.50
C GLU A 220 -10.46 -17.01 -15.11
N ILE A 221 -9.19 -16.86 -15.49
CA ILE A 221 -8.10 -17.77 -15.07
C ILE A 221 -7.77 -17.52 -13.59
N ALA A 222 -7.71 -16.26 -13.17
CA ALA A 222 -7.40 -15.89 -11.79
C ALA A 222 -8.39 -16.51 -10.80
N GLU A 223 -9.69 -16.55 -11.11
CA GLU A 223 -10.68 -17.23 -10.27
C GLU A 223 -10.44 -18.74 -10.17
N VAL A 224 -10.01 -19.38 -11.27
CA VAL A 224 -9.67 -20.82 -11.26
C VAL A 224 -8.39 -21.07 -10.45
N ILE A 225 -7.37 -20.21 -10.58
CA ILE A 225 -6.13 -20.27 -9.78
C ILE A 225 -6.44 -20.08 -8.30
N LYS A 226 -7.23 -19.06 -7.93
CA LYS A 226 -7.64 -18.81 -6.54
C LYS A 226 -8.34 -20.02 -5.95
N LYS A 227 -9.26 -20.63 -6.70
CA LYS A 227 -9.92 -21.88 -6.29
C LYS A 227 -8.94 -23.03 -6.10
N ALA A 228 -8.01 -23.23 -7.05
CA ALA A 228 -7.01 -24.30 -6.97
C ALA A 228 -6.03 -24.12 -5.80
N LEU A 229 -5.68 -22.88 -5.46
CA LEU A 229 -4.78 -22.55 -4.36
C LEU A 229 -5.49 -22.34 -3.02
N GLY A 230 -6.82 -22.40 -2.97
CA GLY A 230 -7.60 -22.14 -1.76
C GLY A 230 -7.51 -20.69 -1.25
N ILE A 231 -7.32 -19.73 -2.17
CA ILE A 231 -7.24 -18.29 -1.87
C ILE A 231 -8.64 -17.70 -1.91
N GLU A 232 -9.15 -17.28 -0.75
CA GLU A 232 -10.49 -16.70 -0.62
C GLU A 232 -10.52 -15.18 -0.82
N ILE A 233 -9.39 -14.51 -0.56
CA ILE A 233 -9.25 -13.05 -0.62
C ILE A 233 -7.80 -12.66 -0.94
N LYS A 234 -7.60 -11.54 -1.62
CA LYS A 234 -6.26 -10.93 -1.77
C LYS A 234 -5.68 -10.54 -0.41
N THR A 235 -4.39 -10.75 -0.19
CA THR A 235 -3.70 -10.45 1.08
C THR A 235 -3.89 -9.00 1.54
N PRO A 236 -3.76 -7.95 0.68
CA PRO A 236 -4.02 -6.58 1.11
C PRO A 236 -5.45 -6.37 1.59
N ASN A 237 -6.43 -6.98 0.92
CA ASN A 237 -7.84 -6.86 1.27
C ASN A 237 -8.18 -7.66 2.53
N TYR A 238 -7.45 -8.75 2.80
CA TYR A 238 -7.57 -9.47 4.06
C TYR A 238 -7.15 -8.61 5.25
N ASN A 239 -6.08 -7.81 5.08
CA ASN A 239 -5.63 -6.87 6.09
C ASN A 239 -6.73 -5.85 6.42
N ILE A 240 -7.39 -5.29 5.39
CA ILE A 240 -8.54 -4.39 5.56
C ILE A 240 -9.68 -5.09 6.33
N LEU A 241 -10.03 -6.32 5.96
CA LEU A 241 -11.06 -7.10 6.64
C LEU A 241 -10.75 -7.32 8.12
N ILE A 242 -9.51 -7.69 8.46
CA ILE A 242 -9.09 -7.95 9.84
C ILE A 242 -9.12 -6.68 10.69
N ARG A 243 -8.83 -5.52 10.09
CA ARG A 243 -8.91 -4.21 10.77
C ARG A 243 -10.34 -3.78 11.12
N HIS A 244 -11.35 -4.54 10.70
CA HIS A 244 -12.72 -4.27 11.13
C HIS A 244 -12.87 -4.39 12.66
N LYS A 245 -13.64 -3.47 13.27
CA LYS A 245 -13.86 -3.34 14.72
C LYS A 245 -14.31 -4.63 15.42
N LEU A 246 -14.93 -5.57 14.70
CA LEU A 246 -15.39 -6.85 15.24
C LEU A 246 -14.25 -7.88 15.39
N ILE A 247 -13.20 -7.76 14.59
CA ILE A 247 -12.10 -8.72 14.49
C ILE A 247 -10.83 -8.18 15.13
N TYR A 248 -10.53 -6.89 14.93
CA TYR A 248 -9.32 -6.20 15.39
C TYR A 248 -9.31 -6.01 16.91
N LYS A 249 -9.28 -7.13 17.64
CA LYS A 249 -9.26 -7.23 19.09
C LYS A 249 -8.29 -8.33 19.46
N LYS A 250 -7.34 -8.01 20.35
CA LYS A 250 -6.29 -8.92 20.80
C LYS A 250 -6.82 -10.29 21.24
N ASN A 251 -7.90 -10.31 22.02
CA ASN A 251 -8.51 -11.56 22.50
C ASN A 251 -9.15 -12.38 21.38
N TYR A 252 -9.73 -11.73 20.36
CA TYR A 252 -10.33 -12.42 19.23
C TYR A 252 -9.26 -13.10 18.37
N LEU A 253 -8.20 -12.37 18.02
CA LEU A 253 -7.09 -12.91 17.22
C LEU A 253 -6.39 -14.07 17.95
N ARG A 254 -6.16 -13.95 19.26
CA ARG A 254 -5.60 -15.05 20.08
C ARG A 254 -6.48 -16.29 20.06
N ALA A 255 -7.78 -16.12 20.28
CA ALA A 255 -8.72 -17.24 20.25
C ALA A 255 -8.78 -17.91 18.86
N ALA A 256 -8.66 -17.13 17.78
CA ALA A 256 -8.57 -17.65 16.42
C ALA A 256 -7.29 -18.48 16.23
N LEU A 257 -6.13 -17.95 16.62
CA LEU A 257 -4.85 -18.64 16.54
C LEU A 257 -4.84 -19.93 17.39
N GLU A 258 -5.37 -19.88 18.61
CA GLU A 258 -5.53 -21.05 19.50
C GLU A 258 -6.38 -22.14 18.82
N LYS A 259 -7.56 -21.80 18.29
CA LYS A 259 -8.44 -22.80 17.65
C LYS A 259 -7.85 -23.36 16.35
N SER A 260 -7.03 -22.58 15.66
CA SER A 260 -6.33 -23.02 14.45
C SER A 260 -4.98 -23.70 14.73
N ASN A 261 -4.64 -23.96 15.99
CA ASN A 261 -3.33 -24.52 16.41
C ASN A 261 -2.13 -23.74 15.86
N VAL A 262 -2.28 -22.42 15.72
CA VAL A 262 -1.21 -21.53 15.28
C VAL A 262 -0.49 -20.96 16.50
N PRO A 263 0.82 -21.14 16.62
CA PRO A 263 1.58 -20.71 17.78
C PRO A 263 1.73 -19.18 17.84
N PHE A 264 1.53 -18.59 19.03
CA PHE A 264 1.82 -17.18 19.32
C PHE A 264 2.34 -16.99 20.75
N ASN A 265 2.97 -15.85 21.03
CA ASN A 265 3.44 -15.51 22.37
C ASN A 265 2.43 -14.62 23.12
N SER A 266 2.38 -14.78 24.44
CA SER A 266 1.54 -13.94 25.31
C SER A 266 1.96 -12.45 25.31
N GLY A 267 3.20 -12.15 24.89
CA GLY A 267 3.71 -10.78 24.72
C GLY A 267 3.37 -10.14 23.38
N ASP A 268 2.93 -10.90 22.37
CA ASP A 268 2.73 -10.39 21.01
C ASP A 268 1.73 -9.23 21.00
N ASN A 269 2.08 -8.15 20.27
CA ASN A 269 1.21 -7.02 20.05
C ASN A 269 0.13 -7.35 19.00
N ILE A 270 -0.86 -6.47 18.82
CA ILE A 270 -1.99 -6.74 17.92
C ILE A 270 -1.59 -6.84 16.44
N GLU A 271 -0.52 -6.14 16.02
CA GLU A 271 -0.03 -6.19 14.64
C GLU A 271 0.66 -7.53 14.35
N ILE A 272 1.51 -8.02 15.25
CA ILE A 272 2.13 -9.36 15.13
C ILE A 272 1.06 -10.46 15.08
N LEU A 273 0.01 -10.34 15.91
CA LEU A 273 -1.11 -11.29 15.87
C LEU A 273 -1.88 -11.21 14.55
N THR A 274 -2.08 -10.01 14.01
CA THR A 274 -2.72 -9.79 12.71
C THR A 274 -1.92 -10.47 11.60
N GLU A 275 -0.61 -10.25 11.55
CA GLU A 275 0.28 -10.90 10.56
C GLU A 275 0.22 -12.42 10.64
N LYS A 276 0.30 -12.99 11.86
CA LYS A 276 0.16 -14.44 12.09
C LYS A 276 -1.19 -14.97 11.59
N VAL A 277 -2.28 -14.25 11.81
CA VAL A 277 -3.61 -14.64 11.32
C VAL A 277 -3.66 -14.62 9.80
N ILE A 278 -3.17 -13.55 9.16
CA ILE A 278 -3.13 -13.43 7.69
C ILE A 278 -2.36 -14.58 7.06
N GLN A 279 -1.23 -14.97 7.66
CA GLN A 279 -0.35 -16.01 7.12
C GLN A 279 -0.87 -17.45 7.31
N ASN A 280 -1.74 -17.69 8.29
CA ASN A 280 -2.06 -19.06 8.73
C ASN A 280 -3.55 -19.41 8.74
N ILE A 281 -4.45 -18.43 8.72
CA ILE A 281 -5.88 -18.66 8.89
C ILE A 281 -6.64 -18.10 7.69
N GLN A 282 -7.40 -18.94 7.00
CA GLN A 282 -8.32 -18.50 5.96
C GLN A 282 -9.43 -17.59 6.52
N PRO A 283 -9.87 -16.57 5.76
CA PRO A 283 -10.94 -15.66 6.20
C PRO A 283 -12.22 -16.37 6.64
N SER A 284 -12.65 -17.41 5.93
CA SER A 284 -13.84 -18.19 6.25
C SER A 284 -13.73 -18.84 7.64
N ASN A 285 -12.57 -19.40 7.96
CA ASN A 285 -12.26 -19.98 9.25
C ASN A 285 -12.21 -18.91 10.35
N LEU A 286 -11.54 -17.78 10.08
CA LEU A 286 -11.45 -16.66 11.03
C LEU A 286 -12.84 -16.14 11.42
N LEU A 287 -13.73 -15.93 10.44
CA LEU A 287 -15.10 -15.47 10.64
C LEU A 287 -15.98 -16.57 11.27
N GLY A 288 -15.72 -17.83 10.91
CA GLY A 288 -16.44 -19.00 11.41
C GLY A 288 -16.22 -19.26 12.91
N ILE A 289 -15.00 -19.06 13.39
CA ILE A 289 -14.53 -19.41 14.75
C ILE A 289 -15.24 -18.64 15.87
N GLY A 290 -15.51 -17.35 15.66
CA GLY A 290 -15.87 -16.44 16.75
C GLY A 290 -17.12 -15.60 16.55
N LEU A 291 -17.63 -15.46 15.32
CA LEU A 291 -18.79 -14.60 15.06
C LEU A 291 -20.11 -15.38 15.06
N GLY A 292 -21.05 -14.91 15.87
CA GLY A 292 -22.42 -15.42 15.91
C GLY A 292 -23.22 -15.04 14.67
N LYS A 293 -24.32 -15.76 14.41
CA LYS A 293 -25.21 -15.48 13.27
C LYS A 293 -25.74 -14.05 13.26
N GLU A 294 -26.05 -13.50 14.44
CA GLU A 294 -26.57 -12.15 14.61
C GLU A 294 -25.50 -11.09 14.31
N ILE A 295 -24.25 -11.31 14.75
CA ILE A 295 -23.15 -10.38 14.46
C ILE A 295 -22.89 -10.31 12.95
N LEU A 296 -22.89 -11.46 12.27
CA LEU A 296 -22.73 -11.51 10.82
C LEU A 296 -23.93 -10.88 10.09
N TYR A 297 -25.13 -10.98 10.64
CA TYR A 297 -26.31 -10.29 10.11
C TYR A 297 -26.14 -8.76 10.17
N GLN A 298 -25.76 -8.24 11.34
CA GLN A 298 -25.51 -6.81 11.52
C GLN A 298 -24.37 -6.32 10.63
N TRP A 299 -23.31 -7.11 10.49
CA TRP A 299 -22.19 -6.75 9.62
C TRP A 299 -22.61 -6.71 8.13
N CYS A 300 -23.41 -7.67 7.67
CA CYS A 300 -23.99 -7.58 6.33
C CYS A 300 -24.86 -6.33 6.15
N LEU A 301 -25.66 -5.93 7.16
CA LEU A 301 -26.42 -4.68 7.11
C LEU A 301 -25.52 -3.44 7.00
N GLU A 302 -24.46 -3.37 7.82
CA GLU A 302 -23.49 -2.26 7.79
C GLU A 302 -22.84 -2.10 6.40
N LEU A 303 -22.61 -3.21 5.70
CA LEU A 303 -22.03 -3.24 4.35
C LEU A 303 -23.07 -3.13 3.22
N ASN A 304 -24.36 -2.95 3.54
CA ASN A 304 -25.47 -2.98 2.58
C ASN A 304 -25.55 -4.28 1.75
N LEU A 305 -25.21 -5.41 2.35
CA LEU A 305 -25.24 -6.73 1.72
C LEU A 305 -26.53 -7.51 2.06
N PRO A 306 -26.96 -8.45 1.21
CA PRO A 306 -28.08 -9.33 1.53
C PRO A 306 -27.87 -10.12 2.83
N VAL A 307 -28.87 -10.08 3.71
CA VAL A 307 -28.80 -10.63 5.07
C VAL A 307 -29.45 -12.01 5.25
N SER A 308 -30.23 -12.47 4.27
CA SER A 308 -30.88 -13.77 4.28
C SER A 308 -29.86 -14.91 4.12
N GLY A 309 -30.23 -16.13 4.50
CA GLY A 309 -29.39 -17.32 4.28
C GLY A 309 -28.65 -17.83 5.52
N THR A 310 -27.78 -18.81 5.29
CA THR A 310 -27.00 -19.52 6.31
C THR A 310 -25.84 -18.69 6.84
N LYS A 311 -25.20 -19.17 7.91
CA LYS A 311 -24.00 -18.53 8.47
C LYS A 311 -22.87 -18.47 7.42
N GLN A 312 -22.67 -19.56 6.68
CA GLN A 312 -21.62 -19.66 5.68
C GLN A 312 -21.88 -18.70 4.51
N GLU A 313 -23.11 -18.64 4.00
CA GLU A 313 -23.46 -17.72 2.91
C GLU A 313 -23.23 -16.24 3.29
N ARG A 314 -23.42 -15.87 4.56
CA ARG A 314 -23.10 -14.51 5.04
C ARG A 314 -21.59 -14.27 5.08
N ILE A 315 -20.82 -15.26 5.55
CA ILE A 315 -19.34 -15.21 5.55
C ILE A 315 -18.83 -15.02 4.12
N ASP A 316 -19.31 -15.83 3.17
CA ASP A 316 -18.89 -15.79 1.78
C ASP A 316 -19.19 -14.42 1.14
N ARG A 317 -20.33 -13.79 1.48
CA ARG A 317 -20.66 -12.43 1.01
C ARG A 317 -19.74 -11.37 1.59
N ILE A 318 -19.40 -11.45 2.87
CA ILE A 318 -18.47 -10.50 3.51
C ILE A 318 -17.09 -10.64 2.85
N ILE A 319 -16.60 -11.87 2.66
CA ILE A 319 -15.32 -12.12 2.00
C ILE A 319 -15.36 -11.56 0.57
N SER A 320 -16.40 -11.87 -0.21
CA SER A 320 -16.56 -11.39 -1.58
C SER A 320 -16.59 -9.86 -1.66
N TYR A 321 -17.23 -9.20 -0.69
CA TYR A 321 -17.23 -7.73 -0.60
C TYR A 321 -15.82 -7.18 -0.43
N TYR A 322 -15.06 -7.67 0.56
CA TYR A 322 -13.70 -7.20 0.79
C TYR A 322 -12.76 -7.56 -0.36
N ASP A 323 -12.90 -8.75 -0.96
CA ASP A 323 -12.09 -9.16 -2.11
C ASP A 323 -12.33 -8.28 -3.35
N SER A 324 -13.54 -7.75 -3.51
CA SER A 324 -13.90 -6.84 -4.61
C SER A 324 -13.38 -5.40 -4.43
N LEU A 325 -12.89 -5.05 -3.23
CA LEU A 325 -12.31 -3.73 -2.99
C LEU A 325 -11.10 -3.56 -3.88
N ARG A 326 -11.11 -2.48 -4.65
CA ARG A 326 -9.90 -2.04 -5.33
C ARG A 326 -8.93 -1.55 -4.28
N GLN A 327 -7.70 -2.04 -4.37
CA GLN A 327 -6.56 -1.41 -3.73
C GLN A 327 -6.48 -0.02 -4.32
N THR A 328 -6.93 0.96 -3.54
CA THR A 328 -6.46 2.32 -3.79
C THR A 328 -4.94 2.22 -3.72
N ASP A 329 -4.26 2.66 -4.78
CA ASP A 329 -2.80 2.75 -4.74
C ASP A 329 -2.43 3.28 -3.37
N PRO A 330 -1.53 2.62 -2.62
CA PRO A 330 -0.91 3.29 -1.52
C PRO A 330 -0.17 4.46 -2.17
N LYS A 331 -0.87 5.61 -2.29
CA LYS A 331 -0.19 6.88 -2.11
C LYS A 331 0.61 6.63 -0.84
N PRO A 332 1.95 6.75 -0.87
CA PRO A 332 2.70 6.72 0.38
C PRO A 332 1.89 7.59 1.33
N GLU A 333 1.37 6.98 2.39
CA GLU A 333 0.44 7.66 3.28
C GLU A 333 1.28 8.74 3.90
N ASP A 334 1.22 9.92 3.28
CA ASP A 334 1.96 11.07 3.72
C ASP A 334 1.41 11.31 5.11
N GLU A 335 2.19 11.01 6.15
CA GLU A 335 1.72 11.09 7.53
C GLU A 335 1.16 12.50 7.83
N ARG A 336 1.64 13.49 7.07
CA ARG A 336 1.17 14.88 7.08
C ARG A 336 -0.28 15.04 6.62
N ALA A 337 -0.85 14.10 5.87
CA ALA A 337 -2.27 14.05 5.54
C ALA A 337 -3.13 13.85 6.79
N ASN A 338 -2.71 12.98 7.71
CA ASN A 338 -3.39 12.79 8.99
C ASN A 338 -3.25 14.04 9.88
N TRP A 339 -2.12 14.74 9.81
CA TRP A 339 -1.91 16.01 10.52
C TRP A 339 -2.76 17.14 9.92
N TYR A 340 -2.95 17.15 8.60
CA TYR A 340 -3.82 18.09 7.90
C TYR A 340 -5.30 17.96 8.31
N GLU A 341 -5.80 16.75 8.53
CA GLU A 341 -7.17 16.59 9.03
C GLU A 341 -7.36 17.27 10.39
N MET A 342 -6.31 17.28 11.23
CA MET A 342 -6.26 17.92 12.55
C MET A 342 -5.59 19.31 12.54
N TYR A 343 -5.52 19.97 11.38
CA TYR A 343 -4.77 21.22 11.20
C TYR A 343 -5.16 22.35 12.16
N GLU A 344 -6.46 22.56 12.35
CA GLU A 344 -6.97 23.57 13.29
C GLU A 344 -6.60 23.24 14.73
N ALA A 345 -6.68 21.96 15.12
CA ALA A 345 -6.32 21.46 16.44
C ALA A 345 -4.82 21.65 16.75
N LEU A 346 -3.96 21.51 15.74
CA LEU A 346 -2.53 21.87 15.83
C LEU A 346 -2.34 23.37 16.07
N GLY A 347 -3.11 24.21 15.38
CA GLY A 347 -3.11 25.67 15.57
C GLY A 347 -3.50 26.08 16.99
N ILE A 348 -4.59 25.52 17.53
CA ILE A 348 -5.10 25.85 18.88
C ILE A 348 -4.44 25.05 20.02
N ARG A 349 -3.46 24.20 19.73
CA ARG A 349 -2.83 23.27 20.69
C ARG A 349 -3.84 22.42 21.48
N ASP A 350 -4.83 21.84 20.80
CA ASP A 350 -5.79 20.94 21.47
C ASP A 350 -5.16 19.58 21.77
N TYR A 351 -4.40 19.51 22.87
CA TYR A 351 -3.70 18.30 23.29
C TYR A 351 -4.64 17.11 23.51
N THR A 352 -5.89 17.36 23.88
CA THR A 352 -6.87 16.30 24.14
C THR A 352 -7.26 15.63 22.84
N LEU A 353 -7.66 16.42 21.84
CA LEU A 353 -8.05 15.91 20.53
C LEU A 353 -6.85 15.30 19.79
N LEU A 354 -5.69 15.97 19.82
CA LEU A 354 -4.49 15.50 19.13
C LEU A 354 -3.99 14.16 19.68
N ARG A 355 -4.02 13.94 21.01
CA ARG A 355 -3.65 12.63 21.59
C ARG A 355 -4.71 11.56 21.33
N ALA A 356 -5.99 11.91 21.37
CA ALA A 356 -7.08 10.97 21.09
C ALA A 356 -7.00 10.39 19.65
N HIS A 357 -6.52 11.19 18.70
CA HIS A 357 -6.27 10.78 17.32
C HIS A 357 -4.83 10.30 17.06
N ASN A 358 -4.02 10.08 18.11
CA ASN A 358 -2.61 9.68 18.02
C ASN A 358 -1.73 10.59 17.15
N ILE A 359 -2.09 11.86 17.02
CA ILE A 359 -1.32 12.85 16.27
C ILE A 359 -0.06 13.25 17.03
N ILE A 360 -0.09 13.33 18.36
CA ILE A 360 1.08 13.68 19.18
C ILE A 360 1.26 12.71 20.35
N SER A 361 2.51 12.49 20.75
CA SER A 361 2.83 11.84 22.03
C SER A 361 3.34 12.82 23.09
N LYS A 362 3.98 13.91 22.65
CA LYS A 362 4.55 14.98 23.49
C LYS A 362 4.15 16.35 22.95
N ASP A 363 4.03 17.33 23.84
CA ASP A 363 3.53 18.67 23.50
C ASP A 363 4.46 19.45 22.57
N ILE A 364 5.77 19.17 22.65
CA ILE A 364 6.79 19.77 21.77
C ILE A 364 6.63 19.39 20.30
N GLU A 365 5.87 18.32 20.00
CA GLU A 365 5.65 17.87 18.62
C GLU A 365 4.65 18.76 17.86
N VAL A 366 3.84 19.57 18.56
CA VAL A 366 2.77 20.35 17.93
C VAL A 366 3.30 21.38 16.93
N GLU A 367 4.38 22.08 17.26
CA GLU A 367 4.96 23.11 16.40
C GLU A 367 5.47 22.51 15.08
N SER A 368 6.36 21.51 15.17
CA SER A 368 6.88 20.81 13.98
C SER A 368 5.79 20.14 13.14
N LYS A 369 4.75 19.54 13.75
CA LYS A 369 3.65 18.94 13.00
C LYS A 369 2.74 19.96 12.34
N PHE A 370 2.59 21.15 12.94
CA PHE A 370 1.83 22.24 12.33
C PHE A 370 2.55 22.81 11.10
N GLU A 371 3.88 22.94 11.17
CA GLU A 371 4.74 23.34 10.04
C GLU A 371 4.63 22.33 8.89
N GLU A 372 4.81 21.04 9.18
CA GLU A 372 4.74 19.97 8.16
C GLU A 372 3.34 19.80 7.57
N ALA A 373 2.28 19.93 8.38
CA ALA A 373 0.91 19.92 7.87
C ALA A 373 0.64 21.12 6.94
N THR A 374 1.29 22.26 7.19
CA THR A 374 1.21 23.45 6.32
C THR A 374 1.97 23.23 5.02
N ALA A 375 3.15 22.60 5.08
CA ALA A 375 3.89 22.20 3.88
C ALA A 375 3.07 21.23 3.01
N TYR A 376 2.41 20.25 3.63
CA TYR A 376 1.46 19.36 2.96
C TYR A 376 0.28 20.10 2.35
N LEU A 377 -0.32 21.06 3.05
CA LEU A 377 -1.41 21.89 2.53
C LEU A 377 -0.98 22.61 1.24
N PHE A 378 0.16 23.29 1.24
CA PHE A 378 0.66 23.96 0.03
C PHE A 378 1.01 22.97 -1.08
N GLN A 379 1.58 21.81 -0.72
CA GLN A 379 2.03 20.82 -1.69
C GLN A 379 0.86 20.08 -2.35
N ASN A 380 -0.05 19.54 -1.54
CA ASN A 380 -1.03 18.56 -1.95
C ASN A 380 -2.44 19.13 -2.13
N LYS A 381 -2.73 20.31 -1.57
CA LYS A 381 -4.05 20.96 -1.70
C LYS A 381 -4.01 22.20 -2.59
N LEU A 382 -2.91 22.94 -2.58
CA LEU A 382 -2.73 24.15 -3.40
C LEU A 382 -1.81 23.95 -4.62
N ASN A 383 -1.31 22.72 -4.83
CA ASN A 383 -0.45 22.31 -5.96
C ASN A 383 0.81 23.17 -6.13
N HIS A 384 1.49 23.49 -5.03
CA HIS A 384 2.80 24.14 -5.02
C HIS A 384 3.91 23.17 -4.59
N THR A 385 5.16 23.59 -4.67
CA THR A 385 6.28 22.78 -4.16
C THR A 385 7.11 23.62 -3.21
N PRO A 386 6.94 23.43 -1.88
CA PRO A 386 7.80 24.05 -0.87
C PRO A 386 9.29 23.80 -1.14
N LEU A 387 10.09 24.84 -1.02
CA LEU A 387 11.55 24.75 -1.14
C LEU A 387 12.16 24.20 0.15
N LYS A 388 13.14 23.31 0.01
CA LYS A 388 13.92 22.81 1.15
C LYS A 388 14.89 23.88 1.64
N GLN A 389 14.94 24.07 2.96
CA GLN A 389 15.79 25.04 3.62
C GLN A 389 16.82 24.31 4.50
N VAL A 390 18.01 24.89 4.66
CA VAL A 390 19.12 24.30 5.44
C VAL A 390 19.36 25.14 6.70
N GLY A 391 19.52 24.48 7.84
CA GLY A 391 19.73 25.13 9.14
C GLY A 391 18.45 25.23 9.96
N SER A 392 18.45 26.04 11.01
CA SER A 392 17.31 26.24 11.92
C SER A 392 16.87 27.70 12.04
N ASN A 393 17.49 28.61 11.28
CA ASN A 393 17.24 30.04 11.31
C ASN A 393 16.62 30.51 9.99
N HIS A 394 15.44 29.98 9.71
CA HIS A 394 14.71 30.19 8.46
C HIS A 394 13.19 30.22 8.74
N PRO A 395 12.36 30.78 7.86
CA PRO A 395 10.90 30.65 7.98
C PRO A 395 10.46 29.19 7.86
N ASP A 396 9.27 28.87 8.34
CA ASP A 396 8.75 27.51 8.34
C ASP A 396 8.50 26.98 6.91
N GLY A 397 8.27 27.88 5.95
CA GLY A 397 8.39 27.50 4.55
C GLY A 397 8.50 28.64 3.54
N ILE A 398 8.89 28.25 2.32
CA ILE A 398 9.13 29.14 1.19
C ILE A 398 8.56 28.53 -0.10
N LEU A 399 7.87 29.33 -0.91
CA LEU A 399 7.49 29.03 -2.30
C LEU A 399 8.18 29.99 -3.27
N SER A 400 8.57 29.49 -4.46
CA SER A 400 9.06 30.34 -5.55
C SER A 400 7.91 30.79 -6.45
N ILE A 401 7.83 32.10 -6.71
CA ILE A 401 6.94 32.68 -7.73
C ILE A 401 7.78 33.53 -8.67
N LYS A 402 8.07 33.01 -9.86
CA LYS A 402 9.00 33.67 -10.80
C LYS A 402 10.32 34.01 -10.08
N ASP A 403 10.73 35.27 -10.09
CA ASP A 403 11.95 35.77 -9.45
C ASP A 403 11.73 36.26 -8.00
N MET A 404 10.63 35.87 -7.35
CA MET A 404 10.26 36.29 -6.00
C MET A 404 9.94 35.08 -5.11
N TYR A 405 9.89 35.30 -3.80
CA TYR A 405 9.44 34.31 -2.83
C TYR A 405 8.16 34.69 -2.10
N VAL A 406 7.39 33.67 -1.73
CA VAL A 406 6.40 33.75 -0.66
C VAL A 406 6.93 32.96 0.51
N MET A 407 6.93 33.56 1.69
CA MET A 407 7.37 32.92 2.92
C MET A 407 6.20 32.79 3.87
N TRP A 408 6.24 31.79 4.76
CA TRP A 408 5.29 31.69 5.86
C TRP A 408 5.93 31.24 7.15
N ASP A 409 5.24 31.53 8.24
CA ASP A 409 5.58 31.12 9.59
C ASP A 409 4.30 30.75 10.36
N ASN A 410 4.36 29.61 11.06
CA ASN A 410 3.30 28.96 11.79
C ASN A 410 3.41 29.30 13.29
N LYS A 411 2.36 29.89 13.85
CA LYS A 411 2.26 30.16 15.28
C LYS A 411 1.08 29.42 15.88
N SER A 412 1.34 28.51 16.81
CA SER A 412 0.28 27.82 17.56
C SER A 412 0.11 28.45 18.96
N LYS A 413 -1.11 28.44 19.49
CA LYS A 413 -1.41 28.95 20.83
C LYS A 413 -2.64 28.26 21.42
N GLU A 414 -2.60 27.94 22.72
CA GLU A 414 -3.74 27.31 23.41
C GLU A 414 -5.00 28.18 23.34
N SER A 415 -6.13 27.60 22.94
CA SER A 415 -7.42 28.30 22.93
C SER A 415 -7.86 28.73 24.35
N PRO A 416 -8.38 29.95 24.56
CA PRO A 416 -8.76 30.97 23.56
C PRO A 416 -7.66 31.99 23.23
N GLY A 417 -6.39 31.68 23.48
CA GLY A 417 -5.27 32.58 23.28
C GLY A 417 -5.06 33.02 21.83
N LEU A 418 -4.79 34.32 21.64
CA LEU A 418 -4.53 34.93 20.33
C LEU A 418 -3.05 35.30 20.16
N VAL A 419 -2.53 35.24 18.93
CA VAL A 419 -1.15 35.62 18.61
C VAL A 419 -1.04 37.13 18.44
N ASP A 420 -0.06 37.73 19.13
CA ASP A 420 0.31 39.13 18.96
C ASP A 420 1.47 39.24 17.97
N LEU A 421 1.26 39.95 16.87
CA LEU A 421 2.26 40.12 15.83
C LEU A 421 3.51 40.86 16.34
N LYS A 422 3.36 41.72 17.36
CA LYS A 422 4.44 42.54 17.89
C LYS A 422 5.63 41.69 18.39
N ASP A 423 5.36 40.50 18.90
CA ASP A 423 6.37 39.59 19.44
C ASP A 423 7.23 38.94 18.34
N HIS A 424 6.73 38.90 17.11
CA HIS A 424 7.33 38.11 16.02
C HIS A 424 7.77 38.95 14.82
N ILE A 425 7.29 40.19 14.69
CA ILE A 425 7.52 41.01 13.49
C ILE A 425 9.01 41.24 13.17
N LYS A 426 9.86 41.32 14.20
CA LYS A 426 11.31 41.44 14.01
C LYS A 426 11.91 40.18 13.39
N GLN A 427 11.48 39.00 13.86
CA GLN A 427 11.92 37.71 13.32
C GLN A 427 11.57 37.60 11.82
N PHE A 428 10.33 37.95 11.46
CA PHE A 428 9.86 37.90 10.07
C PHE A 428 10.61 38.87 9.17
N ARG A 429 10.90 40.08 9.66
CA ARG A 429 11.77 41.05 8.98
C ARG A 429 13.15 40.46 8.72
N ASP A 430 13.78 39.88 9.75
CA ASP A 430 15.12 39.31 9.64
C ASP A 430 15.17 38.16 8.60
N TYR A 431 14.09 37.38 8.46
CA TYR A 431 13.97 36.35 7.41
C TYR A 431 13.88 36.97 6.01
N MET A 432 13.02 37.97 5.83
CA MET A 432 12.86 38.67 4.55
C MET A 432 14.14 39.40 4.12
N ASP A 433 14.89 39.97 5.06
CA ASP A 433 16.14 40.71 4.79
C ASP A 433 17.31 39.79 4.43
N LYS A 434 17.34 38.56 4.97
CA LYS A 434 18.35 37.55 4.64
C LYS A 434 18.08 36.83 3.31
N SER A 435 16.91 37.02 2.72
CA SER A 435 16.54 36.34 1.48
C SER A 435 17.32 36.85 0.28
N ASP A 436 17.72 35.94 -0.61
CA ASP A 436 18.38 36.25 -1.88
C ASP A 436 17.41 36.73 -2.97
N LYS A 437 16.10 36.58 -2.77
CA LYS A 437 15.05 37.09 -3.68
C LYS A 437 14.07 38.01 -2.95
N PRO A 438 13.39 38.92 -3.67
CA PRO A 438 12.34 39.74 -3.08
C PRO A 438 11.19 38.89 -2.50
N VAL A 439 10.71 39.28 -1.31
CA VAL A 439 9.62 38.61 -0.60
C VAL A 439 8.39 39.54 -0.52
N PRO A 440 7.54 39.59 -1.55
CA PRO A 440 6.36 40.45 -1.56
C PRO A 440 5.25 40.01 -0.59
N ILE A 441 5.25 38.74 -0.16
CA ILE A 441 4.20 38.15 0.68
C ILE A 441 4.87 37.34 1.79
N PHE A 442 4.62 37.73 3.04
CA PHE A 442 4.95 36.97 4.23
C PHE A 442 3.66 36.58 4.95
N LEU A 443 3.31 35.29 4.95
CA LEU A 443 2.12 34.77 5.60
C LEU A 443 2.43 34.44 7.07
N VAL A 444 1.59 34.91 7.97
CA VAL A 444 1.59 34.47 9.37
C VAL A 444 0.33 33.64 9.57
N ILE A 445 0.53 32.37 9.93
CA ILE A 445 -0.54 31.37 10.05
C ILE A 445 -0.73 31.02 11.52
N ALA A 446 -1.90 31.29 12.08
CA ALA A 446 -2.15 31.12 13.52
C ALA A 446 -3.58 30.68 13.84
N PRO A 447 -3.92 30.22 15.06
CA PRO A 447 -5.32 29.99 15.44
C PRO A 447 -6.15 31.29 15.40
N GLY A 448 -5.53 32.43 15.71
CA GLY A 448 -6.16 33.74 15.69
C GLY A 448 -5.19 34.84 16.09
N PHE A 449 -5.58 36.10 15.90
CA PHE A 449 -4.73 37.27 16.11
C PHE A 449 -5.41 38.31 17.00
N THR A 450 -4.62 39.08 17.74
CA THR A 450 -5.12 40.24 18.50
C THR A 450 -5.54 41.38 17.57
N GLU A 451 -6.44 42.27 18.01
CA GLU A 451 -6.87 43.44 17.23
C GLU A 451 -5.70 44.35 16.82
N GLY A 452 -4.68 44.49 17.67
CA GLY A 452 -3.48 45.28 17.38
C GLY A 452 -2.61 44.69 16.27
N SER A 453 -2.68 43.38 16.02
CA SER A 453 -1.87 42.70 15.02
C SER A 453 -2.20 43.16 13.60
N GLU A 454 -3.49 43.41 13.29
CA GLU A 454 -3.92 43.85 11.96
C GLU A 454 -3.40 45.26 11.64
N LEU A 455 -3.56 46.20 12.58
CA LEU A 455 -3.03 47.56 12.43
C LEU A 455 -1.51 47.53 12.22
N LEU A 456 -0.79 46.69 12.96
CA LEU A 456 0.65 46.56 12.86
C LEU A 456 1.09 45.96 11.50
N ALA A 457 0.38 44.98 10.98
CA ALA A 457 0.66 44.41 9.65
C ALA A 457 0.45 45.44 8.52
N LEU A 458 -0.60 46.25 8.62
CA LEU A 458 -0.86 47.36 7.69
C LEU A 458 0.21 48.45 7.79
N GLN A 459 0.58 48.82 9.02
CA GLN A 459 1.62 49.81 9.26
C GLN A 459 2.97 49.34 8.69
N TYR A 460 3.35 48.08 8.93
CA TYR A 460 4.57 47.49 8.37
C TYR A 460 4.60 47.58 6.84
N THR A 461 3.49 47.26 6.19
CA THR A 461 3.36 47.34 4.72
C THR A 461 3.51 48.78 4.22
N SER A 462 3.00 49.76 4.96
CA SER A 462 3.15 51.18 4.61
C SER A 462 4.58 51.69 4.76
N GLU A 463 5.33 51.18 5.75
CA GLU A 463 6.72 51.52 6.02
C GLU A 463 7.70 50.79 5.08
N HIS A 464 7.30 49.64 4.53
CA HIS A 464 8.12 48.78 3.68
C HIS A 464 7.44 48.51 2.33
N LEU A 465 7.69 49.40 1.37
CA LEU A 465 7.19 49.28 0.00
C LEU A 465 7.51 47.90 -0.60
N ASN A 466 6.51 47.26 -1.22
CA ASN A 466 6.59 45.93 -1.83
C ASN A 466 6.84 44.75 -0.86
N ARG A 467 6.52 44.89 0.44
CA ARG A 467 6.52 43.78 1.39
C ARG A 467 5.22 43.78 2.19
N ASN A 468 4.44 42.72 2.07
CA ASN A 468 3.18 42.58 2.79
C ASN A 468 3.31 41.50 3.88
N ILE A 469 2.86 41.83 5.08
CA ILE A 469 2.57 40.84 6.12
C ILE A 469 1.07 40.54 6.08
N VAL A 470 0.74 39.26 5.95
CA VAL A 470 -0.63 38.78 5.76
C VAL A 470 -0.95 37.83 6.92
N LEU A 471 -2.00 38.15 7.66
CA LEU A 471 -2.44 37.38 8.81
C LEU A 471 -3.59 36.48 8.37
N ILE A 472 -3.40 35.16 8.38
CA ILE A 472 -4.41 34.16 8.00
C ILE A 472 -4.60 33.14 9.14
N SER A 473 -5.83 32.78 9.48
CA SER A 473 -6.02 31.74 10.51
C SER A 473 -5.81 30.35 9.92
N ALA A 474 -5.48 29.38 10.79
CA ALA A 474 -5.39 27.97 10.40
C ALA A 474 -6.70 27.49 9.76
N GLU A 475 -7.85 27.85 10.34
CA GLU A 475 -9.19 27.57 9.82
C GLU A 475 -9.41 28.18 8.42
N GLU A 476 -9.07 29.45 8.23
CA GLU A 476 -9.23 30.14 6.93
C GLU A 476 -8.36 29.54 5.84
N LEU A 477 -7.09 29.23 6.16
CA LEU A 477 -6.17 28.64 5.19
C LEU A 477 -6.57 27.21 4.82
N LYS A 478 -7.01 26.41 5.80
CA LYS A 478 -7.54 25.06 5.55
C LYS A 478 -8.78 25.13 4.67
N SER A 479 -9.72 26.01 5.00
CA SER A 479 -10.95 26.19 4.22
C SER A 479 -10.65 26.60 2.78
N LEU A 480 -9.71 27.53 2.56
CA LEU A 480 -9.25 27.92 1.23
C LEU A 480 -8.66 26.72 0.46
N ALA A 481 -7.84 25.91 1.12
CA ALA A 481 -7.18 24.76 0.52
C ALA A 481 -8.17 23.64 0.15
N ASP A 482 -9.15 23.38 1.02
CA ASP A 482 -10.23 22.42 0.75
C ASP A 482 -11.15 22.89 -0.37
N GLU A 483 -11.51 24.19 -0.41
CA GLU A 483 -12.28 24.75 -1.52
C GLU A 483 -11.53 24.69 -2.85
N TRP A 484 -10.23 24.97 -2.87
CA TRP A 484 -9.42 24.91 -4.08
C TRP A 484 -9.26 23.49 -4.61
N SER A 485 -8.95 22.53 -3.75
CA SER A 485 -8.72 21.12 -4.11
C SER A 485 -10.01 20.31 -4.32
N CYS A 486 -11.17 20.90 -4.08
CA CYS A 486 -12.46 20.25 -4.28
C CYS A 486 -12.71 19.90 -5.75
N LEU A 487 -13.24 18.70 -6.03
CA LEU A 487 -13.58 18.25 -7.39
C LEU A 487 -14.60 19.15 -8.11
N GLU A 488 -15.39 19.93 -7.36
CA GLU A 488 -16.32 20.92 -7.93
C GLU A 488 -15.59 22.15 -8.52
N ASN A 489 -14.33 22.40 -8.13
CA ASN A 489 -13.49 23.43 -8.72
C ASN A 489 -12.86 22.90 -10.02
N LYS A 490 -13.16 23.55 -11.15
CA LYS A 490 -12.61 23.17 -12.46
C LYS A 490 -11.09 23.34 -12.56
N ARG A 491 -10.48 24.06 -11.63
CA ARG A 491 -9.04 24.35 -11.57
C ARG A 491 -8.34 23.62 -10.41
N HIS A 492 -8.95 22.58 -9.85
CA HIS A 492 -8.40 21.86 -8.69
C HIS A 492 -7.03 21.22 -8.93
N ASP A 493 -6.68 20.92 -10.18
CA ASP A 493 -5.36 20.39 -10.58
C ASP A 493 -4.33 21.49 -10.90
N GLU A 494 -4.73 22.77 -10.94
CA GLU A 494 -3.83 23.89 -11.21
C GLU A 494 -3.18 24.42 -9.89
N PRO A 495 -1.95 24.95 -9.96
CA PRO A 495 -1.36 25.71 -8.84
C PRO A 495 -2.23 26.90 -8.44
N PHE A 496 -2.51 27.02 -7.14
CA PHE A 496 -3.27 28.15 -6.60
C PHE A 496 -2.56 29.48 -6.93
N PRO A 497 -3.26 30.51 -7.44
CA PRO A 497 -2.64 31.81 -7.73
C PRO A 497 -2.22 32.55 -6.45
N LEU A 498 -0.99 32.33 -5.99
CA LEU A 498 -0.47 32.89 -4.72
C LEU A 498 -0.52 34.42 -4.63
N GLY A 499 -0.58 35.14 -5.75
CA GLY A 499 -0.79 36.60 -5.77
C GLY A 499 -2.12 37.03 -5.14
N LEU A 500 -3.11 36.14 -5.05
CA LEU A 500 -4.37 36.37 -4.35
C LEU A 500 -4.19 36.52 -2.84
N LEU A 501 -3.06 36.06 -2.29
CA LEU A 501 -2.73 36.23 -0.88
C LEU A 501 -2.03 37.56 -0.59
N ALA A 502 -1.68 38.37 -1.59
CA ALA A 502 -0.79 39.53 -1.43
C ALA A 502 -1.37 40.71 -0.64
N ARG A 503 -2.61 40.62 -0.13
CA ARG A 503 -3.26 41.72 0.58
C ARG A 503 -2.77 41.79 2.03
N ALA A 504 -2.14 42.91 2.38
CA ALA A 504 -1.69 43.18 3.74
C ALA A 504 -2.85 43.21 4.76
N GLY A 505 -2.54 42.83 6.00
CA GLY A 505 -3.49 42.78 7.11
C GLY A 505 -4.21 41.43 7.21
N ARG A 506 -5.47 41.43 7.65
CA ARG A 506 -6.24 40.21 7.86
C ARG A 506 -6.75 39.62 6.54
N PHE A 507 -6.51 38.33 6.34
CA PHE A 507 -7.05 37.59 5.21
C PHE A 507 -8.57 37.51 5.27
N ASN A 508 -9.24 37.60 4.11
CA ASN A 508 -10.68 37.46 4.01
C ASN A 508 -11.06 36.80 2.67
N ILE A 509 -11.48 35.54 2.77
CA ILE A 509 -11.82 34.69 1.62
C ILE A 509 -12.97 35.26 0.76
N LYS A 510 -13.90 36.04 1.35
CA LYS A 510 -15.04 36.62 0.62
C LYS A 510 -14.62 37.57 -0.50
N LEU A 511 -13.39 38.09 -0.44
CA LEU A 511 -12.83 38.99 -1.43
C LEU A 511 -12.27 38.25 -2.66
N LEU A 512 -12.09 36.93 -2.58
CA LEU A 512 -11.58 36.10 -3.68
C LEU A 512 -12.69 35.59 -4.61
N GLY A 513 -13.95 35.68 -4.19
CA GLY A 513 -15.10 35.12 -4.91
C GLY A 513 -15.24 33.60 -4.70
N SER A 514 -16.37 33.02 -5.13
CA SER A 514 -16.59 31.56 -5.07
C SER A 514 -15.79 30.86 -6.18
N PHE A 515 -15.00 29.84 -5.80
CA PHE A 515 -14.28 28.98 -6.76
C PHE A 515 -15.20 27.92 -7.42
N LYS A 516 -16.40 27.73 -6.87
CA LYS A 516 -17.40 26.82 -7.45
C LYS A 516 -17.96 27.45 -8.72
N GLY A 517 -17.92 26.70 -9.82
CA GLY A 517 -18.50 27.14 -11.08
C GLY A 517 -19.98 27.47 -10.90
N ASN A 518 -20.36 28.72 -11.20
CA ASN A 518 -21.77 29.05 -11.36
C ASN A 518 -22.38 28.09 -12.39
N LYS A 519 -23.47 27.42 -12.01
CA LYS A 519 -24.25 26.57 -12.93
C LYS A 519 -24.77 27.38 -14.10
#